data_AF-A0A8X6VDT2-F1
#
_entry.id   AF-A0A8X6VDT2-F1
#
_cell.length_a   1.000
_cell.length_b   1.000
_cell.length_c   1.000
_cell.angle_alpha   90.00
_cell.angle_beta   90.00
_cell.angle_gamma   90.00
#
_symmetry.space_group_name_H-M   'P 1'
#
loop_
_entity.id
_entity.type
_entity.pdbx_description
1 polymer ?
#
loop_
_entity_poly.entity_id
_entity_poly.type
_entity_poly.pdbx_seq_one_letter_code
_entity_poly.pdbx_strand_id
1 'polypeptide(L)'
;MPLRKRSVRALQMNEKRWCKAKIDCEVNKNSVFSNVRLEKLNTVVKKDTSAIGNYILVDFNQVNNLLRSAKCQYREKQTLKLELGAKLGFSYNLKLLCSNCDENKTVVNTSLKSVPTSHDVNLRITQAFSHIGKGYSAIEKFCMVMNIDPFSSTTYGKCARRLDNAYTLASENIFAEIHREIKNVYENGAEIADLSVSFDGTWLTRGHTSLIGVGCVIDMLTGYVVDFEVMSKVCRHCSVAKNKLGQSSAEFSIWYEGHKSECDINHLGSSTSMEMEAALTLWKRSTSLGFRYITVLSDGDCKTFNYLCEKKVYGPDIVIKKEEYINHVSKRLGTALRSTVKDCRAQGISLGGKAHGSLKEATIKKLTTYYQKAILRNKGGVNAMKTAIYATLLHSISTDAKPQHSKCPAGENSWCFYQSAIANGEKPNNHKLNVGTPINEKFLPKILPIYQRLASNELLERCIRCGTQNANESLHSMIWAKCPKELFVNKRRVKRAVTEAVCEYNKGTVRTIVETQKALGVATGGSTKQLATTLDCRKQKFRKRRQNASNKLALKLIKKAIHRKELLARRREGMTYGASQF
;
A
#
# COMPACT_ATOMS: atom_id res chain seq x y z
N MET A 1 21.37 61.00 -22.64
CA MET A 1 22.51 61.56 -21.88
C MET A 1 23.26 60.43 -21.18
N PRO A 2 24.60 60.46 -21.15
CA PRO A 2 25.43 59.26 -21.09
C PRO A 2 26.08 58.98 -19.73
N LEU A 3 26.38 57.69 -19.53
CA LEU A 3 27.54 57.07 -18.85
C LEU A 3 28.33 57.88 -17.80
N ARG A 4 28.44 57.31 -16.60
CA ARG A 4 29.76 57.20 -15.92
C ARG A 4 30.02 55.75 -15.49
N LYS A 5 31.01 55.15 -16.17
CA LYS A 5 31.68 53.88 -15.83
C LYS A 5 32.64 54.10 -14.65
N ARG A 6 32.71 53.11 -13.75
CA ARG A 6 33.89 52.55 -13.05
C ARG A 6 33.37 51.52 -12.04
N SER A 7 33.88 50.30 -11.88
CA SER A 7 35.02 49.62 -12.46
C SER A 7 34.81 48.10 -12.33
N VAL A 8 35.16 47.36 -13.37
CA VAL A 8 35.22 45.90 -13.45
C VAL A 8 36.35 45.41 -12.53
N ARG A 9 36.03 44.94 -11.31
CA ARG A 9 36.91 44.14 -10.45
C ARG A 9 36.17 43.63 -9.19
N ALA A 10 35.17 42.76 -9.36
CA ALA A 10 34.57 42.04 -8.21
C ALA A 10 33.92 40.69 -8.54
N LEU A 11 33.85 40.27 -9.80
CA LEU A 11 33.15 39.05 -10.22
C LEU A 11 34.04 37.82 -10.43
N GLN A 12 35.30 37.84 -10.00
CA GLN A 12 36.23 36.70 -10.13
C GLN A 12 36.80 36.15 -8.82
N MET A 13 36.27 36.55 -7.65
CA MET A 13 36.78 36.07 -6.34
C MET A 13 35.83 35.18 -5.53
N ASN A 14 34.68 34.73 -6.06
CA ASN A 14 33.75 33.88 -5.30
C ASN A 14 33.54 32.44 -5.82
N GLU A 15 34.26 32.01 -6.86
CA GLU A 15 34.19 30.61 -7.34
C GLU A 15 35.30 29.69 -6.77
N LYS A 16 36.17 30.17 -5.88
CA LYS A 16 37.30 29.37 -5.32
C LYS A 16 37.20 29.00 -3.84
N ARG A 17 36.01 29.02 -3.21
CA ARG A 17 35.87 28.78 -1.75
C ARG A 17 35.14 27.50 -1.31
N TRP A 18 34.86 26.55 -2.22
CA TRP A 18 34.24 25.26 -1.88
C TRP A 18 35.04 24.03 -2.32
N CYS A 19 36.37 24.13 -2.32
CA CYS A 19 37.28 22.98 -2.47
C CYS A 19 38.43 23.08 -1.45
N LYS A 20 38.15 22.76 -0.19
CA LYS A 20 39.10 22.19 0.80
C LYS A 20 38.42 22.08 2.17
N ALA A 21 37.90 20.89 2.45
CA ALA A 21 37.86 20.34 3.79
C ALA A 21 38.21 18.85 3.65
N LYS A 22 39.50 18.57 3.50
CA LYS A 22 40.06 17.25 3.78
C LYS A 22 39.91 17.05 5.29
N ILE A 23 39.14 16.04 5.68
CA ILE A 23 39.26 15.43 7.00
C ILE A 23 40.20 14.25 6.77
N ASP A 24 41.43 14.41 7.22
CA ASP A 24 42.37 13.30 7.37
C ASP A 24 41.83 12.41 8.51
N CYS A 25 41.54 11.16 8.17
CA CYS A 25 41.33 10.08 9.11
C CYS A 25 42.23 8.95 8.64
N GLU A 26 43.46 8.92 9.15
CA GLU A 26 44.30 7.74 9.13
C GLU A 26 43.62 6.66 9.96
N VAL A 27 43.00 5.69 9.29
CA VAL A 27 42.58 4.42 9.89
C VAL A 27 43.18 3.30 9.06
N ASN A 28 44.33 2.86 9.53
CA ASN A 28 44.79 1.47 9.62
C ASN A 28 44.27 0.52 8.53
N LYS A 29 45.08 0.35 7.48
CA LYS A 29 44.94 -0.75 6.51
C LYS A 29 45.28 -2.06 7.21
N ASN A 30 44.28 -2.78 7.73
CA ASN A 30 44.30 -4.23 7.87
C ASN A 30 42.92 -4.77 8.26
N SER A 31 42.35 -5.63 7.39
CA SER A 31 41.23 -6.56 7.65
C SER A 31 39.87 -5.88 7.94
N VAL A 32 38.69 -6.21 7.39
CA VAL A 32 38.11 -7.40 6.77
C VAL A 32 36.97 -6.88 5.85
N PHE A 33 37.25 -6.42 4.64
CA PHE A 33 36.19 -6.08 3.66
C PHE A 33 36.68 -6.24 2.22
N SER A 34 37.14 -7.44 1.91
CA SER A 34 37.35 -7.90 0.53
C SER A 34 37.37 -9.42 0.53
N ASN A 35 36.20 -10.05 0.55
CA ASN A 35 35.93 -11.40 0.05
C ASN A 35 34.48 -11.79 0.38
N VAL A 36 33.52 -11.25 -0.37
CA VAL A 36 32.39 -12.08 -0.79
C VAL A 36 32.52 -12.18 -2.30
N ARG A 37 33.47 -13.04 -2.67
CA ARG A 37 33.61 -13.60 -4.01
C ARG A 37 32.23 -14.15 -4.38
N LEU A 38 31.71 -13.74 -5.53
CA LEU A 38 30.59 -14.41 -6.20
C LEU A 38 31.07 -15.84 -6.52
N GLU A 39 31.01 -16.72 -5.53
CA GLU A 39 31.19 -18.14 -5.75
C GLU A 39 29.98 -18.64 -6.53
N LYS A 40 30.24 -18.79 -7.84
CA LYS A 40 29.64 -19.75 -8.76
C LYS A 40 28.50 -20.56 -8.15
N LEU A 41 27.28 -20.08 -8.37
CA LEU A 41 26.08 -20.92 -8.45
C LEU A 41 26.16 -21.78 -9.72
N ASN A 42 27.13 -22.69 -9.78
CA ASN A 42 27.14 -23.83 -10.68
C ASN A 42 26.68 -25.06 -9.89
N THR A 43 25.44 -25.05 -9.42
CA THR A 43 24.73 -26.30 -9.18
C THR A 43 24.10 -26.69 -10.51
N VAL A 44 24.74 -27.65 -11.18
CA VAL A 44 24.13 -28.42 -12.26
C VAL A 44 22.95 -29.17 -11.64
N VAL A 45 21.79 -28.51 -11.65
CA VAL A 45 20.52 -29.20 -11.47
C VAL A 45 20.39 -30.09 -12.70
N LYS A 46 20.49 -31.40 -12.53
CA LYS A 46 20.06 -32.36 -13.55
C LYS A 46 18.63 -31.97 -13.91
N LYS A 47 18.46 -31.42 -15.11
CA LYS A 47 17.16 -31.06 -15.68
C LYS A 47 16.39 -32.36 -15.85
N ASP A 48 15.40 -32.57 -14.99
CA ASP A 48 14.25 -33.37 -15.40
C ASP A 48 13.59 -32.64 -16.57
N THR A 49 13.75 -33.24 -17.75
CA THR A 49 13.10 -32.86 -19.00
C THR A 49 11.61 -33.13 -18.91
N SER A 50 10.88 -32.26 -18.23
CA SER A 50 9.54 -31.88 -18.65
C SER A 50 9.65 -30.49 -19.29
N ALA A 51 9.19 -30.36 -20.53
CA ALA A 51 9.51 -29.25 -21.45
C ALA A 51 8.97 -27.88 -20.98
N ILE A 52 9.68 -27.20 -20.07
CA ILE A 52 9.39 -25.81 -19.71
C ILE A 52 10.47 -24.91 -20.31
N GLY A 53 10.13 -24.25 -21.42
CA GLY A 53 11.04 -23.34 -22.13
C GLY A 53 11.35 -22.08 -21.32
N ASN A 54 12.63 -21.73 -21.23
CA ASN A 54 13.07 -20.41 -20.80
C ASN A 54 12.92 -19.42 -21.97
N TYR A 55 12.33 -18.25 -21.74
CA TYR A 55 12.25 -17.18 -22.75
C TYR A 55 13.52 -16.33 -22.73
N ILE A 56 14.10 -16.11 -23.91
CA ILE A 56 15.28 -15.26 -24.13
C ILE A 56 14.95 -14.28 -25.26
N LEU A 57 15.29 -13.00 -25.08
CA LEU A 57 15.25 -12.02 -26.15
C LEU A 57 16.56 -12.10 -26.94
N VAL A 58 16.48 -12.39 -28.23
CA VAL A 58 17.65 -12.56 -29.11
C VAL A 58 17.41 -11.82 -30.42
N ASP A 59 18.43 -11.13 -30.93
CA ASP A 59 18.43 -10.58 -32.28
C ASP A 59 18.38 -11.72 -33.30
N PHE A 60 17.31 -11.74 -34.10
CA PHE A 60 17.07 -12.79 -35.10
C PHE A 60 18.21 -12.91 -36.12
N ASN A 61 18.87 -11.80 -36.47
CA ASN A 61 20.00 -11.83 -37.39
C ASN A 61 21.21 -12.56 -36.81
N GLN A 62 21.43 -12.47 -35.50
CA GLN A 62 22.50 -13.20 -34.83
C GLN A 62 22.23 -14.71 -34.80
N VAL A 63 20.97 -15.11 -34.59
CA VAL A 63 20.57 -16.53 -34.70
C VAL A 63 20.81 -17.06 -36.11
N ASN A 64 20.45 -16.27 -37.12
CA ASN A 64 20.69 -16.62 -38.52
C ASN A 64 22.19 -16.68 -38.86
N ASN A 65 22.99 -15.74 -38.38
CA ASN A 65 24.44 -15.76 -38.57
C ASN A 65 25.09 -16.99 -37.93
N LEU A 66 24.63 -17.38 -36.74
CA LEU A 66 25.06 -18.61 -36.09
C LEU A 66 24.72 -19.84 -36.95
N LEU A 67 23.51 -19.90 -37.51
CA LEU A 67 23.07 -21.03 -38.35
C LEU A 67 23.79 -21.12 -39.69
N ARG A 68 24.30 -20.03 -40.25
CA ARG A 68 25.13 -20.08 -41.46
C ARG A 68 26.38 -20.95 -41.28
N SER A 69 26.88 -21.09 -40.05
CA SER A 69 28.01 -21.99 -39.77
C SER A 69 27.63 -23.48 -39.81
N ALA A 70 26.34 -23.81 -39.72
CA ALA A 70 25.84 -25.17 -39.71
C ALA A 70 25.70 -25.74 -41.14
N LYS A 71 26.13 -27.01 -41.30
CA LYS A 71 26.01 -27.73 -42.56
C LYS A 71 24.61 -28.34 -42.72
N CYS A 72 24.07 -28.29 -43.93
CA CYS A 72 22.87 -29.03 -44.29
C CYS A 72 23.16 -30.53 -44.33
N GLN A 73 22.32 -31.36 -43.69
CA GLN A 73 22.51 -32.82 -43.62
C GLN A 73 22.49 -33.52 -44.99
N TYR A 74 21.86 -32.91 -46.01
CA TYR A 74 21.71 -33.53 -47.34
C TYR A 74 22.80 -33.14 -48.33
N ARG A 75 23.48 -32.00 -48.12
CA ARG A 75 24.43 -31.43 -49.08
C ARG A 75 25.80 -31.12 -48.47
N GLU A 76 25.95 -31.25 -47.15
CA GLU A 76 27.14 -30.92 -46.34
C GLU A 76 27.69 -29.49 -46.51
N LYS A 77 26.90 -28.59 -47.09
CA LYS A 77 27.24 -27.18 -47.30
C LYS A 77 26.57 -26.27 -46.28
N GLN A 78 27.20 -25.14 -46.00
CA GLN A 78 26.74 -24.08 -45.09
C GLN A 78 25.64 -23.22 -45.71
N THR A 79 24.45 -23.80 -45.86
CA THR A 79 23.35 -23.22 -46.65
C THR A 79 22.06 -23.04 -45.85
N LEU A 80 22.09 -23.26 -44.54
CA LEU A 80 20.91 -23.17 -43.68
C LEU A 80 20.60 -21.72 -43.29
N LYS A 81 19.31 -21.36 -43.36
CA LYS A 81 18.78 -20.07 -42.88
C LYS A 81 17.43 -20.27 -42.20
N LEU A 82 17.11 -19.41 -41.22
CA LEU A 82 15.76 -19.26 -40.71
C LEU A 82 15.07 -18.09 -41.39
N GLU A 83 13.79 -18.29 -41.66
CA GLU A 83 12.87 -17.22 -42.05
C GLU A 83 11.71 -17.13 -41.07
N LEU A 84 11.30 -15.89 -40.78
CA LEU A 84 10.08 -15.61 -40.05
C LEU A 84 8.89 -15.69 -41.01
N GLY A 85 7.93 -16.54 -40.69
CA GLY A 85 6.65 -16.64 -41.36
C GLY A 85 5.58 -15.80 -40.68
N ALA A 86 4.36 -16.35 -40.61
CA ALA A 86 3.22 -15.66 -40.02
C ALA A 86 3.49 -15.19 -38.58
N LYS A 87 3.03 -13.97 -38.28
CA LYS A 87 3.09 -13.37 -36.96
C LYS A 87 1.79 -13.63 -36.20
N LEU A 88 1.90 -14.23 -35.02
CA LEU A 88 0.80 -14.60 -34.12
C LEU A 88 0.94 -13.86 -32.77
N GLY A 89 1.12 -12.54 -32.86
CA GLY A 89 1.49 -11.67 -31.76
C GLY A 89 3.00 -11.62 -31.54
N PHE A 90 3.48 -11.93 -30.34
CA PHE A 90 4.93 -12.10 -30.08
C PHE A 90 5.45 -13.50 -30.46
N SER A 91 4.57 -14.38 -30.95
CA SER A 91 4.98 -15.65 -31.55
C SER A 91 5.09 -15.51 -33.05
N TYR A 92 6.11 -16.13 -33.65
CA TYR A 92 6.28 -16.24 -35.10
C TYR A 92 6.37 -17.70 -35.50
N ASN A 93 5.94 -18.00 -36.72
CA ASN A 93 6.31 -19.26 -37.37
C ASN A 93 7.78 -19.15 -37.79
N LEU A 94 8.63 -20.04 -37.30
CA LEU A 94 10.01 -20.21 -37.73
C LEU A 94 10.07 -21.27 -38.81
N LYS A 95 10.60 -20.92 -39.98
CA LYS A 95 10.87 -21.84 -41.08
C LYS A 95 12.38 -22.03 -41.18
N LEU A 96 12.86 -23.27 -41.07
CA LEU A 96 14.23 -23.62 -41.44
C LEU A 96 14.24 -23.92 -42.94
N LEU A 97 15.19 -23.33 -43.67
CA LEU A 97 15.35 -23.47 -45.10
C LEU A 97 16.81 -23.77 -45.44
N CYS A 98 17.02 -24.49 -46.54
CA CYS A 98 18.33 -24.69 -47.15
C CYS A 98 18.33 -24.06 -48.54
N SER A 99 19.27 -23.16 -48.84
CA SER A 99 19.34 -22.51 -50.16
C SER A 99 19.62 -23.48 -51.33
N ASN A 100 20.04 -24.71 -51.05
CA ASN A 100 20.42 -25.72 -52.06
C ASN A 100 19.56 -27.00 -52.02
N CYS A 101 18.48 -27.01 -51.23
CA CYS A 101 17.52 -28.12 -51.14
C CYS A 101 16.11 -27.56 -51.12
N ASP A 102 15.26 -27.96 -52.08
CA ASP A 102 13.86 -27.51 -52.12
C ASP A 102 12.96 -28.17 -51.06
N GLU A 103 13.43 -29.23 -50.40
CA GLU A 103 12.59 -30.12 -49.57
C GLU A 103 12.55 -29.82 -48.07
N ASN A 104 13.46 -29.00 -47.53
CA ASN A 104 13.57 -28.83 -46.08
C ASN A 104 12.77 -27.63 -45.58
N LYS A 105 11.49 -27.84 -45.26
CA LYS A 105 10.62 -26.86 -44.56
C LYS A 105 10.10 -27.44 -43.26
N THR A 106 10.87 -27.34 -42.18
CA THR A 106 10.32 -27.53 -40.84
C THR A 106 9.74 -26.21 -40.35
N VAL A 107 8.47 -26.21 -39.95
CA VAL A 107 7.79 -25.04 -39.38
C VAL A 107 7.49 -25.28 -37.91
N VAL A 108 8.09 -24.47 -37.04
CA VAL A 108 7.79 -24.48 -35.59
C VAL A 108 7.32 -23.10 -35.16
N ASN A 109 6.60 -23.01 -34.05
CA ASN A 109 6.27 -21.71 -33.45
C ASN A 109 7.37 -21.31 -32.45
N THR A 110 7.74 -20.03 -32.42
CA THR A 110 8.68 -19.51 -31.40
C THR A 110 8.13 -19.60 -29.96
N SER A 111 6.81 -19.81 -29.82
CA SER A 111 6.16 -20.03 -28.54
C SER A 111 5.13 -21.15 -28.64
N LEU A 112 5.09 -21.99 -27.60
CA LEU A 112 4.03 -22.98 -27.41
C LEU A 112 2.65 -22.31 -27.43
N LYS A 113 1.66 -23.03 -27.98
CA LYS A 113 0.25 -22.66 -27.87
C LYS A 113 -0.26 -23.12 -26.50
N SER A 114 -0.74 -22.19 -25.69
CA SER A 114 -1.54 -22.53 -24.51
C SER A 114 -2.95 -22.90 -24.94
N VAL A 115 -3.52 -23.93 -24.32
CA VAL A 115 -4.92 -24.31 -24.49
C VAL A 115 -5.81 -23.22 -23.85
N PRO A 116 -6.85 -22.69 -24.52
CA PRO A 116 -7.41 -23.15 -25.79
C PRO A 116 -6.91 -22.43 -27.06
N THR A 117 -6.31 -21.22 -27.02
CA THR A 117 -6.11 -20.44 -28.27
C THR A 117 -5.03 -19.35 -28.28
N SER A 118 -4.19 -19.19 -27.26
CA SER A 118 -3.17 -18.10 -27.25
C SER A 118 -1.76 -18.64 -27.09
N HIS A 119 -0.79 -18.04 -27.77
CA HIS A 119 0.62 -18.38 -27.52
C HIS A 119 1.01 -17.97 -26.09
N ASP A 120 1.75 -18.85 -25.42
CA ASP A 120 2.22 -18.68 -24.05
C ASP A 120 2.90 -17.30 -23.86
N VAL A 121 3.76 -16.89 -24.79
CA VAL A 121 4.46 -15.58 -24.76
C VAL A 121 3.50 -14.38 -24.71
N ASN A 122 2.36 -14.45 -25.42
CA ASN A 122 1.38 -13.35 -25.43
C ASN A 122 0.70 -13.20 -24.07
N LEU A 123 0.40 -14.33 -23.41
CA LEU A 123 -0.14 -14.35 -22.04
C LEU A 123 0.89 -13.82 -21.05
N ARG A 124 2.15 -14.27 -21.14
CA ARG A 124 3.22 -13.79 -20.25
C ARG A 124 3.47 -12.30 -20.38
N ILE A 125 3.50 -11.74 -21.58
CA ILE A 125 3.69 -10.31 -21.78
C ILE A 125 2.48 -9.53 -21.22
N THR A 126 1.27 -10.01 -21.46
CA THR A 126 0.07 -9.38 -20.89
C THR A 126 0.07 -9.45 -19.37
N GLN A 127 0.43 -10.59 -18.78
CA GLN A 127 0.60 -10.77 -17.34
C GLN A 127 1.67 -9.84 -16.78
N ALA A 128 2.84 -9.76 -17.41
CA ALA A 128 3.97 -8.95 -16.96
C ALA A 128 3.60 -7.45 -16.90
N PHE A 129 3.00 -6.91 -17.97
CA PHE A 129 2.57 -5.51 -17.98
C PHE A 129 1.42 -5.25 -17.00
N SER A 130 0.49 -6.20 -16.87
CA SER A 130 -0.58 -6.12 -15.86
C SER A 130 -0.02 -6.10 -14.43
N HIS A 131 0.99 -6.93 -14.14
CA HIS A 131 1.62 -7.05 -12.82
C HIS A 131 2.31 -5.74 -12.38
N ILE A 132 2.87 -4.97 -13.33
CA ILE A 132 3.49 -3.65 -13.08
C ILE A 132 2.49 -2.49 -13.26
N GLY A 133 1.20 -2.79 -13.39
CA GLY A 133 0.13 -1.81 -13.50
C GLY A 133 0.10 -1.02 -14.79
N LYS A 134 0.61 -1.59 -15.87
CA LYS A 134 0.60 -1.01 -17.21
C LYS A 134 -0.31 -1.79 -18.16
N GLY A 135 -0.83 -1.11 -19.17
CA GLY A 135 -1.75 -1.67 -20.17
C GLY A 135 -1.12 -1.75 -21.56
N TYR A 136 -1.95 -1.96 -22.57
CA TYR A 136 -1.54 -2.12 -23.97
C TYR A 136 -0.63 -0.99 -24.48
N SER A 137 -0.94 0.28 -24.22
CA SER A 137 -0.11 1.40 -24.69
C SER A 137 1.33 1.40 -24.13
N ALA A 138 1.57 0.77 -22.97
CA ALA A 138 2.92 0.59 -22.47
C ALA A 138 3.65 -0.56 -23.17
N ILE A 139 2.92 -1.59 -23.60
CA ILE A 139 3.47 -2.65 -24.45
C ILE A 139 3.91 -2.04 -25.78
N GLU A 140 3.10 -1.16 -26.40
CA GLU A 140 3.46 -0.46 -27.63
C GLU A 140 4.74 0.37 -27.46
N LYS A 141 4.85 1.14 -26.37
CA LYS A 141 6.06 1.92 -26.06
C LYS A 141 7.29 1.03 -25.82
N PHE A 142 7.12 -0.07 -25.10
CA PHE A 142 8.19 -1.06 -24.93
C PHE A 142 8.64 -1.63 -26.27
N CYS A 143 7.69 -2.02 -27.12
CA CYS A 143 7.94 -2.57 -28.44
C CYS A 143 8.67 -1.57 -29.36
N MET A 144 8.22 -0.32 -29.36
CA MET A 144 8.84 0.80 -30.09
C MET A 144 10.31 0.98 -29.71
N VAL A 145 10.63 0.98 -28.41
CA VAL A 145 12.02 1.14 -27.93
C VAL A 145 12.87 -0.10 -28.24
N MET A 146 12.28 -1.28 -28.15
CA MET A 146 12.97 -2.56 -28.40
C MET A 146 13.10 -2.89 -29.89
N ASN A 147 12.55 -2.07 -30.79
CA ASN A 147 12.47 -2.35 -32.23
C ASN A 147 11.81 -3.71 -32.54
N ILE A 148 10.70 -4.00 -31.87
CA ILE A 148 9.87 -5.20 -32.10
C ILE A 148 8.42 -4.78 -32.37
N ASP A 149 7.67 -5.58 -33.10
CA ASP A 149 6.28 -5.25 -33.41
C ASP A 149 5.32 -5.81 -32.34
N PRO A 150 4.39 -5.00 -31.77
CA PRO A 150 3.43 -5.48 -30.79
C PRO A 150 2.36 -6.40 -31.41
N PHE A 151 1.65 -7.19 -30.58
CA PHE A 151 0.37 -7.77 -30.99
C PHE A 151 -0.73 -6.70 -31.07
N SER A 152 -1.87 -6.98 -31.70
CA SER A 152 -2.98 -6.03 -31.77
C SER A 152 -3.67 -5.82 -30.42
N SER A 153 -4.35 -4.68 -30.27
CA SER A 153 -5.21 -4.37 -29.12
C SER A 153 -6.32 -5.41 -28.90
N THR A 154 -6.82 -6.01 -29.99
CA THR A 154 -7.78 -7.12 -29.94
C THR A 154 -7.16 -8.37 -29.30
N THR A 155 -5.93 -8.72 -29.69
CA THR A 155 -5.20 -9.85 -29.09
C THR A 155 -4.88 -9.59 -27.61
N TYR A 156 -4.50 -8.35 -27.27
CA TYR A 156 -4.37 -7.93 -25.87
C TYR A 156 -5.66 -8.15 -25.10
N GLY A 157 -6.81 -7.71 -25.62
CA GLY A 157 -8.11 -7.87 -24.98
C GLY A 157 -8.46 -9.34 -24.71
N LYS A 158 -8.17 -10.24 -25.67
CA LYS A 158 -8.34 -11.69 -25.50
C LYS A 158 -7.43 -12.25 -24.39
N CYS A 159 -6.15 -11.88 -24.38
CA CYS A 159 -5.21 -12.31 -23.35
C CYS A 159 -5.59 -11.77 -21.97
N ALA A 160 -6.01 -10.51 -21.90
CA ALA A 160 -6.44 -9.83 -20.69
C ALA A 160 -7.67 -10.52 -20.07
N ARG A 161 -8.66 -10.91 -20.89
CA ARG A 161 -9.83 -11.67 -20.41
C ARG A 161 -9.45 -13.05 -19.89
N ARG A 162 -8.54 -13.76 -20.56
CA ARG A 162 -8.02 -15.04 -20.06
C ARG A 162 -7.30 -14.86 -18.71
N LEU A 163 -6.57 -13.76 -18.56
CA LEU A 163 -5.91 -13.40 -17.32
C LEU A 163 -6.91 -13.10 -16.20
N ASP A 164 -8.02 -12.40 -16.49
CA ASP A 164 -9.10 -12.15 -15.52
C ASP A 164 -9.69 -13.47 -14.98
N ASN A 165 -9.96 -14.43 -15.87
CA ASN A 165 -10.48 -15.75 -15.49
C ASN A 165 -9.47 -16.54 -14.66
N ALA A 166 -8.19 -16.53 -15.06
CA ALA A 166 -7.14 -17.25 -14.35
C ALA A 166 -6.87 -16.68 -12.94
N TYR A 167 -6.89 -15.35 -12.77
CA TYR A 167 -6.78 -14.76 -11.44
C TYR A 167 -7.99 -15.08 -10.58
N THR A 168 -9.21 -15.13 -11.15
CA THR A 168 -10.42 -15.52 -10.42
C THR A 168 -10.27 -16.95 -9.88
N LEU A 169 -9.96 -17.92 -10.74
CA LEU A 169 -9.77 -19.31 -10.36
C LEU A 169 -8.61 -19.50 -9.35
N ALA A 170 -7.47 -18.85 -9.60
CA ALA A 170 -6.33 -18.90 -8.69
C ALA A 170 -6.68 -18.32 -7.31
N SER A 171 -7.49 -17.26 -7.27
CA SER A 171 -7.92 -16.65 -6.02
C SER A 171 -8.88 -17.55 -5.26
N GLU A 172 -9.84 -18.21 -5.92
CA GLU A 172 -10.76 -19.16 -5.27
C GLU A 172 -9.99 -20.27 -4.53
N ASN A 173 -8.97 -20.86 -5.17
CA ASN A 173 -8.11 -21.87 -4.53
C ASN A 173 -7.35 -21.30 -3.32
N ILE A 174 -6.80 -20.09 -3.46
CA ILE A 174 -6.04 -19.44 -2.38
C ILE A 174 -6.95 -19.06 -1.21
N PHE A 175 -8.14 -18.52 -1.47
CA PHE A 175 -9.11 -18.16 -0.44
C PHE A 175 -9.67 -19.38 0.28
N ALA A 176 -9.95 -20.48 -0.42
CA ALA A 176 -10.36 -21.73 0.23
C ALA A 176 -9.31 -22.23 1.25
N GLU A 177 -8.02 -22.13 0.90
CA GLU A 177 -6.92 -22.44 1.81
C GLU A 177 -6.88 -21.50 3.01
N ILE A 178 -7.00 -20.19 2.78
CA ILE A 178 -6.99 -19.15 3.83
C ILE A 178 -8.19 -19.30 4.78
N HIS A 179 -9.38 -19.53 4.25
CA HIS A 179 -10.60 -19.68 5.05
C HIS A 179 -10.48 -20.90 5.97
N ARG A 180 -9.89 -22.00 5.49
CA ARG A 180 -9.57 -23.15 6.33
C ARG A 180 -8.54 -22.82 7.41
N GLU A 181 -7.47 -22.11 7.08
CA GLU A 181 -6.47 -21.69 8.07
C GLU A 181 -7.04 -20.76 9.14
N ILE A 182 -7.90 -19.81 8.76
CA ILE A 182 -8.61 -18.95 9.71
C ILE A 182 -9.50 -19.80 10.62
N LYS A 183 -10.32 -20.70 10.05
CA LYS A 183 -11.18 -21.58 10.85
C LYS A 183 -10.39 -22.40 11.87
N ASN A 184 -9.26 -22.96 11.47
CA ASN A 184 -8.39 -23.72 12.38
C ASN A 184 -7.86 -22.88 13.55
N VAL A 185 -7.54 -21.60 13.32
CA VAL A 185 -7.06 -20.70 14.38
C VAL A 185 -8.18 -20.30 15.36
N TYR A 186 -9.43 -20.25 14.88
CA TYR A 186 -10.60 -19.89 15.66
C TYR A 186 -11.37 -21.13 16.19
N GLU A 187 -10.79 -22.33 16.11
CA GLU A 187 -11.39 -23.62 16.51
C GLU A 187 -12.14 -23.54 17.85
N ASN A 188 -13.46 -23.43 17.77
CA ASN A 188 -14.37 -23.26 18.90
C ASN A 188 -15.57 -24.22 18.83
N GLY A 189 -15.55 -25.20 17.92
CA GLY A 189 -16.64 -26.15 17.70
C GLY A 189 -17.89 -25.57 17.01
N ALA A 190 -17.89 -24.29 16.64
CA ALA A 190 -19.00 -23.66 15.93
C ALA A 190 -18.89 -23.85 14.42
N GLU A 191 -20.04 -24.03 13.74
CA GLU A 191 -20.12 -24.11 12.28
C GLU A 191 -19.67 -22.80 11.61
N ILE A 192 -19.95 -21.67 12.26
CA ILE A 192 -19.61 -20.32 11.79
C ILE A 192 -18.69 -19.66 12.81
N ALA A 193 -17.50 -19.26 12.37
CA ALA A 193 -16.51 -18.62 13.24
C ALA A 193 -16.71 -17.10 13.34
N ASP A 194 -16.70 -16.58 14.56
CA ASP A 194 -16.88 -15.17 14.86
C ASP A 194 -15.52 -14.43 14.84
N LEU A 195 -15.33 -13.58 13.83
CA LEU A 195 -14.07 -12.90 13.58
C LEU A 195 -14.07 -11.46 14.09
N SER A 196 -12.90 -11.03 14.57
CA SER A 196 -12.56 -9.61 14.65
C SER A 196 -11.83 -9.20 13.39
N VAL A 197 -12.38 -8.25 12.65
CA VAL A 197 -11.85 -7.83 11.36
C VAL A 197 -11.49 -6.35 11.35
N SER A 198 -10.50 -5.96 10.57
CA SER A 198 -10.36 -4.58 10.13
C SER A 198 -11.00 -4.41 8.77
N PHE A 199 -11.71 -3.30 8.59
CA PHE A 199 -12.32 -2.94 7.31
C PHE A 199 -11.92 -1.52 6.93
N ASP A 200 -11.61 -1.34 5.65
CA ASP A 200 -11.22 -0.05 5.10
C ASP A 200 -11.52 0.01 3.60
N GLY A 201 -12.00 1.17 3.15
CA GLY A 201 -12.24 1.48 1.74
C GLY A 201 -11.03 2.14 1.07
N THR A 202 -10.89 1.92 -0.24
CA THR A 202 -9.92 2.65 -1.05
C THR A 202 -10.43 2.94 -2.45
N TRP A 203 -10.09 4.10 -3.00
CA TRP A 203 -10.67 4.61 -4.25
C TRP A 203 -9.62 4.75 -5.36
N LEU A 204 -10.03 4.54 -6.62
CA LEU A 204 -9.15 4.64 -7.78
C LEU A 204 -8.60 6.06 -7.96
N THR A 205 -9.42 7.08 -7.71
CA THR A 205 -9.01 8.50 -7.77
C THR A 205 -9.08 9.13 -6.39
N ARG A 206 -8.22 10.13 -6.13
CA ARG A 206 -8.27 10.90 -4.88
C ARG A 206 -9.47 11.85 -4.92
N GLY A 207 -10.18 11.99 -3.80
CA GLY A 207 -11.32 12.89 -3.64
C GLY A 207 -12.68 12.19 -3.67
N HIS A 208 -13.75 12.96 -3.52
CA HIS A 208 -15.12 12.46 -3.33
C HIS A 208 -15.85 12.09 -4.64
N THR A 209 -15.16 12.12 -5.78
CA THR A 209 -15.74 11.90 -7.13
C THR A 209 -15.29 10.60 -7.78
N SER A 210 -14.68 9.68 -7.02
CA SER A 210 -14.19 8.43 -7.59
C SER A 210 -15.32 7.53 -8.08
N LEU A 211 -15.13 6.96 -9.26
CA LEU A 211 -16.12 6.10 -9.91
C LEU A 211 -15.96 4.62 -9.56
N ILE A 212 -14.82 4.25 -8.98
CA ILE A 212 -14.50 2.87 -8.57
C ILE A 212 -13.87 2.91 -7.18
N GLY A 213 -14.41 2.08 -6.30
CA GLY A 213 -13.94 1.87 -4.93
C GLY A 213 -13.70 0.39 -4.66
N VAL A 214 -12.89 0.09 -3.65
CA VAL A 214 -12.58 -1.26 -3.19
C VAL A 214 -12.74 -1.29 -1.67
N GLY A 215 -13.51 -2.23 -1.14
CA GLY A 215 -13.57 -2.52 0.29
C GLY A 215 -12.87 -3.84 0.57
N CYS A 216 -12.04 -3.89 1.62
CA CYS A 216 -11.32 -5.10 2.02
C CYS A 216 -11.60 -5.45 3.49
N VAL A 217 -11.73 -6.74 3.78
CA VAL A 217 -11.85 -7.28 5.15
C VAL A 217 -10.59 -8.07 5.47
N ILE A 218 -9.91 -7.70 6.55
CA ILE A 218 -8.71 -8.38 7.03
C ILE A 218 -8.98 -8.93 8.43
N ASP A 219 -8.77 -10.22 8.64
CA ASP A 219 -8.84 -10.82 9.97
C ASP A 219 -7.73 -10.27 10.86
N MET A 220 -8.09 -9.78 12.05
CA MET A 220 -7.15 -9.12 12.94
C MET A 220 -6.20 -10.10 13.64
N LEU A 221 -6.56 -11.38 13.74
CA LEU A 221 -5.76 -12.38 14.44
C LEU A 221 -4.66 -12.96 13.54
N THR A 222 -5.06 -13.50 12.39
CA THR A 222 -4.14 -14.09 11.39
C THR A 222 -3.49 -13.04 10.50
N GLY A 223 -4.14 -11.89 10.31
CA GLY A 223 -3.70 -10.85 9.39
C GLY A 223 -4.02 -11.15 7.92
N TYR A 224 -4.74 -12.23 7.61
CA TYR A 224 -5.17 -12.54 6.25
C TYR A 224 -6.31 -11.63 5.79
N VAL A 225 -6.27 -11.23 4.53
CA VAL A 225 -7.44 -10.68 3.84
C VAL A 225 -8.43 -11.83 3.65
N VAL A 226 -9.60 -11.71 4.29
CA VAL A 226 -10.67 -12.71 4.27
C VAL A 226 -11.51 -12.58 3.02
N ASP A 227 -11.79 -11.33 2.62
CA ASP A 227 -12.70 -11.02 1.53
C ASP A 227 -12.50 -9.57 1.01
N PHE A 228 -12.94 -9.27 -0.21
CA PHE A 228 -12.92 -7.94 -0.81
C PHE A 228 -14.04 -7.72 -1.84
N GLU A 229 -14.49 -6.47 -2.00
CA GLU A 229 -15.51 -6.11 -2.98
C GLU A 229 -15.07 -4.90 -3.80
N VAL A 230 -15.31 -4.93 -5.12
CA VAL A 230 -15.01 -3.83 -6.04
C VAL A 230 -16.31 -3.15 -6.45
N MET A 231 -16.52 -1.93 -5.98
CA MET A 231 -17.67 -1.10 -6.32
C MET A 231 -17.38 -0.27 -7.56
N SER A 232 -18.35 -0.14 -8.46
CA SER A 232 -18.26 0.69 -9.65
C SER A 232 -19.58 1.38 -9.95
N LYS A 233 -19.48 2.67 -10.29
CA LYS A 233 -20.58 3.50 -10.81
C LYS A 233 -20.63 3.53 -12.33
N VAL A 234 -19.67 2.88 -12.99
CA VAL A 234 -19.47 2.99 -14.43
C VAL A 234 -19.24 1.64 -15.06
N CYS A 235 -19.80 1.48 -16.25
CA CYS A 235 -19.55 0.37 -17.14
C CYS A 235 -19.18 0.92 -18.51
N ARG A 236 -18.02 0.51 -19.04
CA ARG A 236 -17.56 0.99 -20.34
C ARG A 236 -18.46 0.50 -21.48
N HIS A 237 -19.03 -0.70 -21.36
CA HIS A 237 -19.97 -1.22 -22.35
C HIS A 237 -21.25 -0.37 -22.37
N CYS A 238 -21.82 -0.05 -21.20
CA CYS A 238 -22.95 0.87 -21.11
C CYS A 238 -22.64 2.25 -21.70
N SER A 239 -21.48 2.84 -21.39
CA SER A 239 -21.11 4.15 -21.95
C SER A 239 -21.00 4.13 -23.47
N VAL A 240 -20.40 3.08 -24.05
CA VAL A 240 -20.29 2.94 -25.51
C VAL A 240 -21.66 2.71 -26.15
N ALA A 241 -22.48 1.84 -25.57
CA ALA A 241 -23.82 1.55 -26.08
C ALA A 241 -24.72 2.80 -26.03
N LYS A 242 -24.70 3.57 -24.93
CA LYS A 242 -25.43 4.85 -24.83
C LYS A 242 -25.04 5.83 -25.93
N ASN A 243 -23.74 5.95 -26.21
CA ASN A 243 -23.25 6.87 -27.24
C ASN A 243 -23.61 6.40 -28.66
N LYS A 244 -23.69 5.09 -28.90
CA LYS A 244 -23.96 4.52 -30.23
C LYS A 244 -25.46 4.39 -30.54
N LEU A 245 -26.24 3.93 -29.56
CA LEU A 245 -27.66 3.61 -29.72
C LEU A 245 -28.58 4.76 -29.28
N GLY A 246 -28.07 5.72 -28.51
CA GLY A 246 -28.87 6.76 -27.85
C GLY A 246 -29.47 6.25 -26.54
N GLN A 247 -29.28 6.97 -25.43
CA GLN A 247 -29.71 6.50 -24.10
C GLN A 247 -31.22 6.25 -23.96
N SER A 248 -32.04 6.99 -24.71
CA SER A 248 -33.51 6.92 -24.63
C SER A 248 -34.13 6.05 -25.72
N SER A 249 -33.33 5.30 -26.49
CA SER A 249 -33.82 4.48 -27.58
C SER A 249 -34.33 3.11 -27.10
N ALA A 250 -35.25 2.53 -27.88
CA ALA A 250 -35.73 1.18 -27.64
C ALA A 250 -34.58 0.15 -27.81
N GLU A 251 -33.69 0.40 -28.77
CA GLU A 251 -32.50 -0.39 -29.05
C GLU A 251 -31.55 -0.44 -27.85
N PHE A 252 -31.33 0.69 -27.18
CA PHE A 252 -30.52 0.71 -25.95
C PHE A 252 -31.19 -0.09 -24.82
N SER A 253 -32.51 0.00 -24.70
CA SER A 253 -33.27 -0.71 -23.65
C SER A 253 -33.17 -2.23 -23.84
N ILE A 254 -33.36 -2.71 -25.07
CA ILE A 254 -33.19 -4.14 -25.42
C ILE A 254 -31.75 -4.59 -25.16
N TRP A 255 -30.76 -3.81 -25.61
CA TRP A 255 -29.35 -4.11 -25.39
C TRP A 255 -29.01 -4.16 -23.89
N TYR A 256 -29.55 -3.24 -23.09
CA TYR A 256 -29.26 -3.13 -21.67
C TYR A 256 -29.81 -4.31 -20.88
N GLU A 257 -31.02 -4.80 -21.19
CA GLU A 257 -31.58 -6.00 -20.56
C GLU A 257 -30.70 -7.23 -20.81
N GLY A 258 -30.17 -7.39 -22.03
CA GLY A 258 -29.18 -8.44 -22.33
C GLY A 258 -27.83 -8.26 -21.63
N HIS A 259 -27.42 -7.02 -21.33
CA HIS A 259 -26.14 -6.71 -20.69
C HIS A 259 -26.19 -6.71 -19.15
N LYS A 260 -27.38 -6.68 -18.54
CA LYS A 260 -27.59 -6.45 -17.11
C LYS A 260 -26.78 -7.38 -16.20
N SER A 261 -26.67 -8.66 -16.56
CA SER A 261 -25.89 -9.67 -15.83
C SER A 261 -24.37 -9.47 -15.92
N GLU A 262 -23.89 -8.78 -16.95
CA GLU A 262 -22.46 -8.50 -17.20
C GLU A 262 -22.07 -7.04 -16.89
N CYS A 263 -23.02 -6.25 -16.39
CA CYS A 263 -22.81 -4.84 -16.15
C CYS A 263 -21.81 -4.61 -15.03
N ASP A 264 -20.78 -3.79 -15.29
CA ASP A 264 -19.81 -3.45 -14.25
C ASP A 264 -20.44 -2.55 -13.15
N ILE A 265 -21.54 -1.85 -13.43
CA ILE A 265 -22.22 -0.97 -12.46
C ILE A 265 -22.90 -1.82 -11.39
N ASN A 266 -22.41 -1.72 -10.15
CA ASN A 266 -23.02 -2.31 -8.96
C ASN A 266 -23.30 -1.27 -7.87
N HIS A 267 -23.12 0.02 -8.15
CA HIS A 267 -23.42 1.12 -7.23
C HIS A 267 -24.02 2.31 -7.96
N LEU A 268 -25.16 2.81 -7.49
CA LEU A 268 -25.83 3.99 -8.06
C LEU A 268 -25.65 5.25 -7.21
N GLY A 269 -25.18 5.11 -5.96
CA GLY A 269 -25.05 6.21 -5.01
C GLY A 269 -23.81 7.10 -5.18
N SER A 270 -23.51 7.89 -4.16
CA SER A 270 -22.30 8.72 -4.10
C SER A 270 -21.02 7.86 -3.99
N SER A 271 -19.87 8.43 -4.31
CA SER A 271 -18.58 7.75 -4.16
C SER A 271 -18.28 7.39 -2.71
N THR A 272 -18.72 8.23 -1.77
CA THR A 272 -18.57 8.02 -0.33
C THR A 272 -19.44 6.85 0.15
N SER A 273 -20.63 6.65 -0.41
CA SER A 273 -21.50 5.53 -0.02
C SER A 273 -21.05 4.17 -0.57
N MET A 274 -20.08 4.12 -1.49
CA MET A 274 -19.51 2.84 -1.95
C MET A 274 -18.89 2.05 -0.80
N GLU A 275 -18.27 2.70 0.17
CA GLU A 275 -17.64 2.01 1.30
C GLU A 275 -18.70 1.28 2.15
N MET A 276 -19.84 1.92 2.38
CA MET A 276 -20.96 1.34 3.12
C MET A 276 -21.59 0.16 2.37
N GLU A 277 -21.83 0.30 1.07
CA GLU A 277 -22.41 -0.76 0.24
C GLU A 277 -21.44 -1.94 0.01
N ALA A 278 -20.14 -1.66 -0.11
CA ALA A 278 -19.10 -2.68 -0.14
C ALA A 278 -19.10 -3.48 1.18
N ALA A 279 -19.10 -2.78 2.32
CA ALA A 279 -19.19 -3.43 3.63
C ALA A 279 -20.45 -4.28 3.75
N LEU A 280 -21.63 -3.74 3.37
CA LEU A 280 -22.88 -4.50 3.43
C LEU A 280 -22.82 -5.78 2.59
N THR A 281 -22.25 -5.71 1.39
CA THR A 281 -22.06 -6.86 0.50
C THR A 281 -21.15 -7.92 1.14
N LEU A 282 -20.03 -7.49 1.73
CA LEU A 282 -19.06 -8.36 2.38
C LEU A 282 -19.62 -9.03 3.64
N TRP A 283 -20.36 -8.29 4.47
CA TRP A 283 -21.00 -8.83 5.66
C TRP A 283 -22.10 -9.83 5.30
N LYS A 284 -22.95 -9.54 4.32
CA LYS A 284 -24.02 -10.44 3.89
C LYS A 284 -23.51 -11.80 3.42
N ARG A 285 -22.40 -11.84 2.67
CA ARG A 285 -21.85 -13.11 2.16
C ARG A 285 -20.87 -13.81 3.11
N SER A 286 -20.47 -13.16 4.20
CA SER A 286 -19.50 -13.76 5.14
C SER A 286 -19.96 -15.10 5.73
N THR A 287 -21.26 -15.27 5.97
CA THR A 287 -21.81 -16.52 6.53
C THR A 287 -21.66 -17.69 5.58
N SER A 288 -21.77 -17.48 4.25
CA SER A 288 -21.51 -18.53 3.26
C SER A 288 -20.02 -18.90 3.15
N LEU A 289 -19.12 -18.04 3.63
CA LEU A 289 -17.70 -18.35 3.82
C LEU A 289 -17.44 -19.09 5.15
N GLY A 290 -18.46 -19.21 6.01
CA GLY A 290 -18.39 -19.79 7.35
C GLY A 290 -17.85 -18.82 8.40
N PHE A 291 -18.07 -17.52 8.23
CA PHE A 291 -17.66 -16.48 9.17
C PHE A 291 -18.78 -15.50 9.52
N ARG A 292 -18.72 -14.91 10.72
CA ARG A 292 -19.42 -13.66 11.05
C ARG A 292 -18.42 -12.62 11.52
N TYR A 293 -18.51 -11.42 10.96
CA TYR A 293 -17.65 -10.30 11.33
C TYR A 293 -18.29 -9.52 12.50
N ILE A 294 -18.08 -10.01 13.72
CA ILE A 294 -18.74 -9.49 14.92
C ILE A 294 -18.04 -8.28 15.55
N THR A 295 -16.77 -8.05 15.23
CA THR A 295 -16.03 -6.87 15.68
C THR A 295 -15.33 -6.23 14.50
N VAL A 296 -15.52 -4.92 14.31
CA VAL A 296 -14.90 -4.15 13.24
C VAL A 296 -13.95 -3.10 13.80
N LEU A 297 -12.68 -3.20 13.46
CA LEU A 297 -11.69 -2.16 13.65
C LEU A 297 -11.74 -1.21 12.46
N SER A 298 -12.17 0.03 12.70
CA SER A 298 -12.29 1.05 11.65
C SER A 298 -11.86 2.43 12.15
N ASP A 299 -11.72 3.36 11.21
CA ASP A 299 -11.49 4.77 11.53
C ASP A 299 -12.76 5.39 12.15
N GLY A 300 -12.59 6.57 12.74
CA GLY A 300 -13.60 7.15 13.62
C GLY A 300 -14.87 7.67 12.95
N ASP A 301 -14.96 7.75 11.62
CA ASP A 301 -16.25 7.99 10.96
C ASP A 301 -17.12 6.74 11.11
N CYS A 302 -18.22 6.86 11.84
CA CYS A 302 -19.07 5.72 12.22
C CYS A 302 -20.08 5.34 11.14
N LYS A 303 -20.10 5.96 9.96
CA LYS A 303 -21.16 5.73 8.96
C LYS A 303 -21.29 4.28 8.54
N THR A 304 -20.19 3.62 8.16
CA THR A 304 -20.23 2.22 7.73
C THR A 304 -20.63 1.29 8.88
N PHE A 305 -20.10 1.49 10.08
CA PHE A 305 -20.46 0.70 11.26
C PHE A 305 -21.95 0.86 11.60
N ASN A 306 -22.44 2.10 11.69
CA ASN A 306 -23.83 2.40 11.97
C ASN A 306 -24.75 1.78 10.91
N TYR A 307 -24.38 1.90 9.64
CA TYR A 307 -25.14 1.31 8.54
C TYR A 307 -25.25 -0.21 8.64
N LEU A 308 -24.18 -0.91 9.01
CA LEU A 308 -24.20 -2.36 9.23
C LEU A 308 -25.11 -2.75 10.42
N CYS A 309 -25.05 -2.00 11.52
CA CYS A 309 -25.90 -2.21 12.68
C CYS A 309 -27.38 -1.96 12.37
N GLU A 310 -27.70 -0.89 11.65
CA GLU A 310 -29.07 -0.58 11.19
C GLU A 310 -29.64 -1.68 10.29
N LYS A 311 -28.81 -2.24 9.40
CA LYS A 311 -29.21 -3.31 8.49
C LYS A 311 -29.37 -4.68 9.17
N LYS A 312 -28.93 -4.85 10.43
CA LYS A 312 -29.02 -6.11 11.19
C LYS A 312 -28.60 -7.32 10.36
N VAL A 313 -27.43 -7.23 9.72
CA VAL A 313 -26.95 -8.18 8.69
C VAL A 313 -26.85 -9.63 9.16
N TYR A 314 -26.80 -9.87 10.48
CA TYR A 314 -26.76 -11.20 11.10
C TYR A 314 -28.00 -11.48 11.97
N GLY A 315 -29.09 -10.74 11.79
CA GLY A 315 -30.28 -10.83 12.63
C GLY A 315 -30.24 -9.91 13.86
N PRO A 316 -31.32 -9.91 14.67
CA PRO A 316 -31.46 -9.02 15.82
C PRO A 316 -30.58 -9.40 17.02
N ASP A 317 -30.20 -10.67 17.13
CA ASP A 317 -29.49 -11.20 18.30
C ASP A 317 -27.98 -11.00 18.24
N ILE A 318 -27.44 -10.71 17.06
CA ILE A 318 -26.01 -10.57 16.82
C ILE A 318 -25.64 -9.09 16.70
N VAL A 319 -24.97 -8.57 17.72
CA VAL A 319 -24.51 -7.17 17.78
C VAL A 319 -23.09 -7.05 17.26
N ILE A 320 -22.89 -6.24 16.23
CA ILE A 320 -21.55 -5.88 15.74
C ILE A 320 -20.94 -4.85 16.68
N LYS A 321 -19.71 -5.11 17.14
CA LYS A 321 -18.93 -4.20 18.00
C LYS A 321 -17.94 -3.40 17.17
N LYS A 322 -17.66 -2.16 17.60
CA LYS A 322 -16.67 -1.30 16.97
C LYS A 322 -15.40 -1.21 17.82
N GLU A 323 -14.24 -1.36 17.20
CA GLU A 323 -12.95 -0.95 17.75
C GLU A 323 -12.40 0.25 16.97
N GLU A 324 -11.53 1.04 17.62
CA GLU A 324 -10.99 2.28 17.07
C GLU A 324 -9.48 2.18 16.80
N TYR A 325 -9.04 2.72 15.66
CA TYR A 325 -7.63 2.92 15.40
C TYR A 325 -7.03 3.98 16.35
N ILE A 326 -6.01 3.63 17.12
CA ILE A 326 -5.45 4.55 18.14
C ILE A 326 -4.90 5.83 17.50
N ASN A 327 -4.27 5.69 16.33
CA ASN A 327 -3.72 6.84 15.60
C ASN A 327 -4.83 7.86 15.29
N HIS A 328 -6.02 7.39 14.95
CA HIS A 328 -7.18 8.22 14.70
C HIS A 328 -7.70 8.87 15.99
N VAL A 329 -7.87 8.09 17.06
CA VAL A 329 -8.30 8.61 18.38
C VAL A 329 -7.35 9.68 18.90
N SER A 330 -6.04 9.49 18.73
CA SER A 330 -5.03 10.47 19.11
C SER A 330 -5.12 11.75 18.28
N LYS A 331 -5.33 11.63 16.96
CA LYS A 331 -5.56 12.78 16.07
C LYS A 331 -6.80 13.59 16.50
N ARG A 332 -7.87 12.93 16.98
CA ARG A 332 -9.07 13.61 17.49
C ARG A 332 -8.77 14.59 18.63
N LEU A 333 -7.88 14.24 19.57
CA LEU A 333 -7.45 15.16 20.63
C LEU A 333 -6.79 16.40 20.02
N GLY A 334 -5.85 16.21 19.09
CA GLY A 334 -5.16 17.32 18.44
C GLY A 334 -6.11 18.23 17.65
N THR A 335 -7.05 17.65 16.91
CA THR A 335 -8.08 18.40 16.17
C THR A 335 -9.00 19.17 17.12
N ALA A 336 -9.48 18.54 18.19
CA ALA A 336 -10.35 19.19 19.17
C ALA A 336 -9.65 20.37 19.84
N LEU A 337 -8.39 20.21 20.27
CA LEU A 337 -7.60 21.31 20.86
C LEU A 337 -7.42 22.47 19.87
N ARG A 338 -7.13 22.19 18.59
CA ARG A 338 -7.03 23.23 17.56
C ARG A 338 -8.34 23.97 17.33
N SER A 339 -9.45 23.24 17.29
CA SER A 339 -10.79 23.85 17.19
C SER A 339 -11.01 24.77 18.37
N THR A 340 -10.81 24.31 19.60
CA THR A 340 -11.00 25.13 20.80
C THR A 340 -10.13 26.38 20.79
N VAL A 341 -8.87 26.30 20.34
CA VAL A 341 -8.00 27.49 20.17
C VAL A 341 -8.57 28.47 19.14
N LYS A 342 -9.08 27.97 18.01
CA LYS A 342 -9.71 28.80 16.98
C LYS A 342 -11.00 29.45 17.49
N ASP A 343 -11.86 28.68 18.15
CA ASP A 343 -13.17 29.11 18.62
C ASP A 343 -13.02 30.14 19.76
N CYS A 344 -12.11 29.90 20.70
CA CYS A 344 -11.79 30.88 21.74
C CYS A 344 -11.20 32.17 21.16
N ARG A 345 -10.35 32.07 20.12
CA ARG A 345 -9.80 33.25 19.45
C ARG A 345 -10.90 34.10 18.80
N ALA A 346 -11.92 33.47 18.22
CA ALA A 346 -13.09 34.18 17.67
C ALA A 346 -13.89 34.91 18.76
N GLN A 347 -13.86 34.42 20.01
CA GLN A 347 -14.48 35.03 21.18
C GLN A 347 -13.56 36.04 21.91
N GLY A 348 -12.42 36.43 21.32
CA GLY A 348 -11.45 37.32 21.95
C GLY A 348 -10.56 36.69 23.03
N ILE A 349 -10.68 35.37 23.27
CA ILE A 349 -9.90 34.63 24.28
C ILE A 349 -8.66 34.01 23.61
N SER A 350 -7.46 34.47 23.96
CA SER A 350 -6.22 33.92 23.43
C SER A 350 -5.70 32.72 24.24
N LEU A 351 -5.90 31.51 23.70
CA LEU A 351 -5.29 30.27 24.22
C LEU A 351 -3.91 29.96 23.58
N GLY A 352 -3.59 30.64 22.47
CA GLY A 352 -2.39 30.43 21.65
C GLY A 352 -1.29 31.48 21.89
N GLY A 353 -0.39 31.61 20.92
CA GLY A 353 0.64 32.67 20.93
C GLY A 353 1.98 32.27 21.57
N LYS A 354 2.81 33.28 21.89
CA LYS A 354 4.20 33.10 22.36
C LYS A 354 4.32 32.87 23.87
N ALA A 355 3.26 33.11 24.63
CA ALA A 355 3.26 33.00 26.09
C ALA A 355 3.64 31.58 26.57
N HIS A 356 4.27 31.52 27.74
CA HIS A 356 4.52 30.25 28.42
C HIS A 356 3.19 29.57 28.75
N GLY A 357 3.10 28.25 28.52
CA GLY A 357 1.85 27.52 28.74
C GLY A 357 0.82 27.64 27.61
N SER A 358 1.14 28.27 26.48
CA SER A 358 0.22 28.44 25.35
C SER A 358 -0.02 27.15 24.55
N LEU A 359 -1.25 26.99 24.05
CA LEU A 359 -1.65 25.94 23.11
C LEU A 359 -1.22 26.26 21.67
N LYS A 360 0.08 26.48 21.46
CA LYS A 360 0.67 26.55 20.11
C LYS A 360 0.72 25.17 19.45
N GLU A 361 0.85 25.13 18.13
CA GLU A 361 0.87 23.88 17.35
C GLU A 361 1.87 22.84 17.87
N ALA A 362 3.07 23.26 18.28
CA ALA A 362 4.06 22.36 18.85
C ALA A 362 3.61 21.75 20.19
N THR A 363 2.95 22.53 21.04
CA THR A 363 2.37 22.06 22.31
C THR A 363 1.27 21.05 22.03
N ILE A 364 0.32 21.38 21.15
CA ILE A 364 -0.79 20.47 20.78
C ILE A 364 -0.25 19.14 20.25
N LYS A 365 0.74 19.16 19.35
CA LYS A 365 1.38 17.92 18.84
C LYS A 365 2.00 17.07 19.94
N LYS A 366 2.65 17.68 20.95
CA LYS A 366 3.21 16.96 22.09
C LYS A 366 2.10 16.34 22.96
N LEU A 367 1.05 17.10 23.27
CA LEU A 367 -0.10 16.60 24.05
C LEU A 367 -0.81 15.43 23.34
N THR A 368 -1.03 15.53 22.03
CA THR A 368 -1.52 14.42 21.21
C THR A 368 -0.62 13.18 21.30
N THR A 369 0.70 13.37 21.31
CA THR A 369 1.66 12.27 21.45
C THR A 369 1.64 11.66 22.85
N TYR A 370 1.49 12.48 23.90
CA TYR A 370 1.38 12.00 25.28
C TYR A 370 0.11 11.18 25.49
N TYR A 371 -1.02 11.68 25.01
CA TYR A 371 -2.29 10.96 25.00
C TYR A 371 -2.17 9.59 24.30
N GLN A 372 -1.58 9.57 23.10
CA GLN A 372 -1.35 8.32 22.37
C GLN A 372 -0.51 7.32 23.19
N LYS A 373 0.58 7.80 23.81
CA LYS A 373 1.45 6.97 24.64
C LYS A 373 0.76 6.49 25.90
N ALA A 374 -0.10 7.29 26.51
CA ALA A 374 -0.88 6.91 27.67
C ALA A 374 -1.77 5.69 27.36
N ILE A 375 -2.40 5.65 26.18
CA ILE A 375 -3.17 4.48 25.71
C ILE A 375 -2.22 3.30 25.44
N LEU A 376 -1.19 3.50 24.61
CA LEU A 376 -0.30 2.42 24.17
C LEU A 376 0.44 1.72 25.32
N ARG A 377 0.86 2.47 26.35
CA ARG A 377 1.59 1.94 27.50
C ARG A 377 0.71 1.20 28.50
N ASN A 378 -0.61 1.41 28.42
CA ASN A 378 -1.60 0.79 29.30
C ASN A 378 -2.55 -0.11 28.49
N LYS A 379 -2.03 -0.76 27.43
CA LYS A 379 -2.79 -1.70 26.60
C LYS A 379 -3.46 -2.76 27.47
N GLY A 380 -4.74 -3.05 27.19
CA GLY A 380 -5.52 -4.02 27.96
C GLY A 380 -6.22 -3.48 29.21
N GLY A 381 -5.89 -2.26 29.70
CA GLY A 381 -6.46 -1.73 30.95
C GLY A 381 -7.14 -0.38 30.79
N VAL A 382 -8.47 -0.33 30.68
CA VAL A 382 -9.25 0.90 30.51
C VAL A 382 -9.03 1.91 31.63
N ASN A 383 -9.09 1.46 32.90
CA ASN A 383 -8.86 2.33 34.06
C ASN A 383 -7.43 2.88 34.12
N ALA A 384 -6.45 2.05 33.73
CA ALA A 384 -5.05 2.47 33.65
C ALA A 384 -4.83 3.49 32.53
N MET A 385 -5.43 3.28 31.35
CA MET A 385 -5.43 4.26 30.24
C MET A 385 -6.02 5.59 30.69
N LYS A 386 -7.21 5.57 31.32
CA LYS A 386 -7.90 6.76 31.82
C LYS A 386 -7.03 7.52 32.82
N THR A 387 -6.47 6.81 33.80
CA THR A 387 -5.58 7.40 34.81
C THR A 387 -4.35 8.04 34.17
N ALA A 388 -3.70 7.34 33.24
CA ALA A 388 -2.53 7.84 32.53
C ALA A 388 -2.86 9.06 31.63
N ILE A 389 -4.03 9.08 30.98
CA ILE A 389 -4.48 10.23 30.17
C ILE A 389 -4.61 11.47 31.07
N TYR A 390 -5.31 11.35 32.21
CA TYR A 390 -5.43 12.47 33.15
C TYR A 390 -4.07 12.86 33.73
N ALA A 391 -3.18 11.91 34.02
CA ALA A 391 -1.83 12.19 34.48
C ALA A 391 -1.08 13.11 33.51
N THR A 392 -1.21 12.91 32.20
CA THR A 392 -0.54 13.76 31.20
C THR A 392 -1.05 15.21 31.23
N LEU A 393 -2.36 15.43 31.45
CA LEU A 393 -2.94 16.76 31.55
C LEU A 393 -2.52 17.43 32.87
N LEU A 394 -2.71 16.75 34.00
CA LEU A 394 -2.40 17.25 35.34
C LEU A 394 -0.91 17.60 35.48
N HIS A 395 -0.02 16.74 34.98
CA HIS A 395 1.41 17.01 34.92
C HIS A 395 1.72 18.28 34.12
N SER A 396 0.99 18.53 33.03
CA SER A 396 1.23 19.68 32.15
C SER A 396 0.76 21.01 32.76
N ILE A 397 -0.24 21.00 33.64
CA ILE A 397 -0.73 22.21 34.35
C ILE A 397 -0.09 22.41 35.73
N SER A 398 0.72 21.45 36.18
CA SER A 398 1.33 21.45 37.51
C SER A 398 2.33 22.59 37.68
N THR A 399 2.35 23.20 38.86
CA THR A 399 3.28 24.28 39.24
C THR A 399 3.90 24.00 40.60
N ASP A 400 4.95 24.73 40.97
CA ASP A 400 5.56 24.59 42.31
C ASP A 400 4.57 24.95 43.43
N ALA A 401 3.69 25.93 43.20
CA ALA A 401 2.65 26.34 44.14
C ALA A 401 1.48 25.36 44.22
N LYS A 402 1.16 24.67 43.11
CA LYS A 402 0.09 23.68 43.02
C LYS A 402 0.57 22.41 42.29
N PRO A 403 1.31 21.52 42.98
CA PRO A 403 1.78 20.27 42.40
C PRO A 403 0.62 19.30 42.14
N GLN A 404 0.50 18.77 40.91
CA GLN A 404 -0.60 17.90 40.48
C GLN A 404 -0.09 16.57 39.90
N HIS A 405 0.71 15.85 40.67
CA HIS A 405 1.36 14.60 40.23
C HIS A 405 0.73 13.31 40.76
N SER A 406 -0.39 13.40 41.48
CA SER A 406 -1.04 12.24 42.13
C SER A 406 -1.43 11.10 41.18
N LYS A 407 -1.72 11.40 39.90
CA LYS A 407 -2.02 10.39 38.87
C LYS A 407 -0.81 9.94 38.06
N CYS A 408 0.36 10.58 38.26
CA CYS A 408 1.58 10.14 37.61
C CYS A 408 2.05 8.82 38.23
N PRO A 409 2.68 7.93 37.43
CA PRO A 409 3.21 6.67 37.97
C PRO A 409 4.23 6.95 39.08
N ALA A 410 4.16 6.19 40.16
CA ALA A 410 5.13 6.23 41.25
C ALA A 410 6.40 5.43 40.91
N GLY A 411 7.44 5.60 41.72
CA GLY A 411 8.69 4.86 41.63
C GLY A 411 9.83 5.61 40.94
N GLU A 412 11.05 5.15 41.18
CA GLU A 412 12.30 5.77 40.73
C GLU A 412 12.35 5.89 39.19
N ASN A 413 11.83 4.90 38.49
CA ASN A 413 11.76 4.84 37.03
C ASN A 413 10.56 5.62 36.42
N SER A 414 9.87 6.44 37.22
CA SER A 414 8.77 7.26 36.73
C SER A 414 9.25 8.28 35.71
N TRP A 415 8.46 8.46 34.63
CA TRP A 415 8.70 9.57 33.69
C TRP A 415 8.37 10.94 34.32
N CYS A 416 7.67 10.95 35.44
CA CYS A 416 7.36 12.16 36.18
C CYS A 416 8.49 12.49 37.15
N PHE A 417 9.19 13.59 36.90
CA PHE A 417 10.31 14.04 37.73
C PHE A 417 9.93 14.17 39.22
N TYR A 418 8.69 14.58 39.50
CA TYR A 418 8.21 14.78 40.87
C TYR A 418 8.05 13.46 41.62
N GLN A 419 7.39 12.48 41.00
CA GLN A 419 7.20 11.15 41.60
C GLN A 419 8.50 10.36 41.69
N SER A 420 9.39 10.51 40.71
CA SER A 420 10.72 9.91 40.73
C SER A 420 11.56 10.49 41.87
N ALA A 421 11.58 11.82 42.06
CA ALA A 421 12.30 12.44 43.18
C ALA A 421 11.78 11.95 44.54
N ILE A 422 10.45 11.94 44.74
CA ILE A 422 9.85 11.42 45.98
C ILE A 422 10.27 9.96 46.24
N ALA A 423 10.25 9.11 45.21
CA ALA A 423 10.63 7.71 45.34
C ALA A 423 12.12 7.53 45.70
N ASN A 424 12.99 8.42 45.23
CA ASN A 424 14.42 8.45 45.57
C ASN A 424 14.73 9.15 46.91
N GLY A 425 13.70 9.62 47.64
CA GLY A 425 13.91 10.40 48.87
C GLY A 425 14.45 11.81 48.63
N GLU A 426 14.38 12.32 47.40
CA GLU A 426 14.87 13.62 46.99
C GLU A 426 13.77 14.68 46.98
N LYS A 427 14.15 15.95 47.14
CA LYS A 427 13.22 17.07 46.97
C LYS A 427 12.91 17.28 45.47
N PRO A 428 11.63 17.33 45.06
CA PRO A 428 11.28 17.56 43.67
C PRO A 428 11.82 18.88 43.12
N ASN A 429 12.39 18.82 41.91
CA ASN A 429 12.92 19.97 41.19
C ASN A 429 11.83 20.98 40.76
N ASN A 430 12.25 22.18 40.34
CA ASN A 430 11.33 23.23 39.89
C ASN A 430 10.52 22.83 38.63
N HIS A 431 9.21 23.07 38.64
CA HIS A 431 8.29 22.74 37.53
C HIS A 431 8.57 23.49 36.23
N LYS A 432 8.98 24.76 36.29
CA LYS A 432 9.24 25.62 35.12
C LYS A 432 10.33 25.04 34.21
N LEU A 433 11.30 24.33 34.79
CA LEU A 433 12.39 23.70 34.04
C LEU A 433 12.10 22.24 33.66
N ASN A 434 11.30 21.53 34.46
CA ASN A 434 11.14 20.08 34.33
C ASN A 434 9.82 19.64 33.68
N VAL A 435 8.80 20.50 33.64
CA VAL A 435 7.59 20.24 32.85
C VAL A 435 7.88 20.59 31.39
N GLY A 436 8.21 19.58 30.58
CA GLY A 436 8.64 19.79 29.19
C GLY A 436 7.55 20.31 28.22
N THR A 437 6.28 20.30 28.65
CA THR A 437 5.13 20.82 27.88
C THR A 437 4.11 21.48 28.83
N PRO A 438 4.42 22.67 29.36
CA PRO A 438 3.53 23.32 30.32
C PRO A 438 2.28 23.85 29.61
N ILE A 439 1.17 23.89 30.35
CA ILE A 439 -0.12 24.48 29.96
C ILE A 439 -0.53 25.46 31.05
N ASN A 440 -1.04 26.64 30.67
CA ASN A 440 -1.58 27.58 31.64
C ASN A 440 -2.87 27.02 32.27
N GLU A 441 -2.93 26.96 33.59
CA GLU A 441 -4.10 26.45 34.35
C GLU A 441 -5.40 27.18 33.97
N LYS A 442 -5.33 28.47 33.60
CA LYS A 442 -6.51 29.24 33.12
C LYS A 442 -7.18 28.62 31.89
N PHE A 443 -6.48 27.77 31.15
CA PHE A 443 -7.03 27.07 29.98
C PHE A 443 -7.74 25.76 30.33
N LEU A 444 -7.58 25.27 31.56
CA LEU A 444 -8.15 24.01 32.01
C LEU A 444 -9.68 23.92 31.80
N PRO A 445 -10.49 24.95 32.09
CA PRO A 445 -11.94 24.89 31.84
C PRO A 445 -12.31 24.65 30.37
N LYS A 446 -11.45 25.05 29.42
CA LYS A 446 -11.65 24.86 27.98
C LYS A 446 -11.10 23.53 27.47
N ILE A 447 -10.08 22.98 28.13
CA ILE A 447 -9.36 21.76 27.71
C ILE A 447 -9.94 20.50 28.38
N LEU A 448 -10.30 20.57 29.67
CA LEU A 448 -10.75 19.44 30.46
C LEU A 448 -11.95 18.70 29.83
N PRO A 449 -12.98 19.38 29.28
CA PRO A 449 -14.10 18.69 28.63
C PRO A 449 -13.66 17.80 27.45
N ILE A 450 -12.60 18.21 26.73
CA ILE A 450 -12.04 17.41 25.63
C ILE A 450 -11.40 16.13 26.17
N TYR A 451 -10.61 16.25 27.24
CA TYR A 451 -9.97 15.10 27.88
C TYR A 451 -11.00 14.17 28.52
N GLN A 452 -12.03 14.69 29.17
CA GLN A 452 -13.12 13.89 29.74
C GLN A 452 -13.83 13.07 28.66
N ARG A 453 -14.22 13.71 27.56
CA ARG A 453 -14.83 13.01 26.41
C ARG A 453 -13.91 11.97 25.79
N LEU A 454 -12.60 12.25 25.69
CA LEU A 454 -11.63 11.34 25.09
C LEU A 454 -11.06 10.30 26.07
N ALA A 455 -11.37 10.40 27.37
CA ALA A 455 -11.02 9.43 28.40
C ALA A 455 -12.27 8.71 28.94
N SER A 456 -13.37 8.72 28.18
CA SER A 456 -14.59 7.99 28.52
C SER A 456 -14.33 6.48 28.45
N ASN A 457 -15.04 5.70 29.27
CA ASN A 457 -14.84 4.25 29.32
C ASN A 457 -15.23 3.63 27.98
N GLU A 458 -16.34 4.10 27.38
CA GLU A 458 -16.87 3.64 26.11
C GLU A 458 -15.86 3.84 24.97
N LEU A 459 -15.13 4.96 24.94
CA LEU A 459 -14.10 5.18 23.93
C LEU A 459 -12.87 4.29 24.16
N LEU A 460 -12.42 4.17 25.41
CA LEU A 460 -11.20 3.46 25.76
C LEU A 460 -11.35 1.94 25.67
N GLU A 461 -12.54 1.39 25.92
CA GLU A 461 -12.89 -0.01 25.67
C GLU A 461 -12.67 -0.36 24.19
N ARG A 462 -13.10 0.53 23.27
CA ARG A 462 -12.87 0.36 21.83
C ARG A 462 -11.39 0.51 21.43
N CYS A 463 -10.53 1.00 22.31
CA CYS A 463 -9.09 1.14 22.10
C CYS A 463 -8.26 0.02 22.77
N ILE A 464 -8.91 -0.93 23.47
CA ILE A 464 -8.25 -1.85 24.39
C ILE A 464 -7.14 -2.70 23.73
N ARG A 465 -7.36 -3.14 22.49
CA ARG A 465 -6.40 -3.92 21.69
C ARG A 465 -5.32 -3.09 21.02
N CYS A 466 -5.45 -1.77 21.04
CA CYS A 466 -4.50 -0.85 20.44
C CYS A 466 -4.34 -1.09 18.92
N GLY A 467 -5.46 -1.23 18.19
CA GLY A 467 -5.49 -1.51 16.75
C GLY A 467 -4.86 -0.41 15.87
N THR A 468 -4.34 -0.81 14.70
CA THR A 468 -3.72 0.10 13.72
C THR A 468 -4.15 -0.24 12.29
N GLN A 469 -4.16 0.76 11.40
CA GLN A 469 -4.55 0.62 9.99
C GLN A 469 -3.40 0.14 9.07
N ASN A 470 -2.23 -0.18 9.64
CA ASN A 470 -1.03 -0.48 8.85
C ASN A 470 -1.22 -1.64 7.84
N ALA A 471 -2.06 -2.63 8.18
CA ALA A 471 -2.39 -3.74 7.30
C ALA A 471 -3.17 -3.26 6.06
N ASN A 472 -4.25 -2.50 6.27
CA ASN A 472 -5.05 -1.90 5.21
C ASN A 472 -4.21 -0.96 4.33
N GLU A 473 -3.43 -0.06 4.93
CA GLU A 473 -2.54 0.84 4.19
C GLU A 473 -1.50 0.06 3.34
N SER A 474 -0.97 -1.03 3.88
CA SER A 474 -0.03 -1.92 3.15
C SER A 474 -0.72 -2.61 1.98
N LEU A 475 -1.92 -3.15 2.17
CA LEU A 475 -2.69 -3.81 1.12
C LEU A 475 -3.08 -2.81 0.03
N HIS A 476 -3.60 -1.65 0.40
CA HIS A 476 -3.94 -0.57 -0.53
C HIS A 476 -2.72 -0.15 -1.36
N SER A 477 -1.54 -0.05 -0.76
CA SER A 477 -0.31 0.22 -1.50
C SER A 477 0.02 -0.86 -2.53
N MET A 478 -0.26 -2.13 -2.25
CA MET A 478 -0.05 -3.23 -3.20
C MET A 478 -1.06 -3.18 -4.35
N ILE A 479 -2.34 -2.95 -4.05
CA ILE A 479 -3.41 -2.80 -5.05
C ILE A 479 -3.05 -1.69 -6.04
N TRP A 480 -2.70 -0.51 -5.53
CA TRP A 480 -2.45 0.65 -6.37
C TRP A 480 -1.05 0.67 -7.02
N ALA A 481 -0.13 -0.20 -6.59
CA ALA A 481 1.08 -0.48 -7.35
C ALA A 481 0.77 -1.27 -8.63
N LYS A 482 -0.20 -2.19 -8.58
CA LYS A 482 -0.71 -2.96 -9.73
C LYS A 482 -1.76 -2.21 -10.54
N CYS A 483 -2.30 -1.12 -10.02
CA CYS A 483 -3.23 -0.25 -10.74
C CYS A 483 -3.02 1.22 -10.35
N PRO A 484 -2.01 1.91 -10.91
CA PRO A 484 -1.72 3.28 -10.54
C PRO A 484 -2.92 4.22 -10.68
N LYS A 485 -3.10 5.11 -9.72
CA LYS A 485 -4.23 6.08 -9.63
C LYS A 485 -4.16 7.23 -10.66
N GLU A 486 -3.13 7.25 -11.49
CA GLU A 486 -2.84 8.32 -12.46
C GLU A 486 -3.81 8.31 -13.64
N LEU A 487 -4.38 7.15 -13.96
CA LEU A 487 -5.26 6.97 -15.11
C LEU A 487 -6.56 6.32 -14.67
N PHE A 488 -7.67 6.82 -15.23
CA PHE A 488 -8.93 6.12 -15.10
C PHE A 488 -8.86 4.76 -15.82
N VAL A 489 -9.37 3.72 -15.15
CA VAL A 489 -9.43 2.36 -15.68
C VAL A 489 -10.81 1.75 -15.39
N ASN A 490 -11.18 0.69 -16.11
CA ASN A 490 -12.43 -0.01 -15.88
C ASN A 490 -12.39 -0.94 -14.65
N LYS A 491 -13.58 -1.36 -14.19
CA LYS A 491 -13.75 -2.26 -13.04
C LYS A 491 -12.96 -3.55 -13.19
N ARG A 492 -12.98 -4.18 -14.38
CA ARG A 492 -12.26 -5.45 -14.64
C ARG A 492 -10.77 -5.33 -14.35
N ARG A 493 -10.11 -4.24 -14.78
CA ARG A 493 -8.69 -4.01 -14.47
C ARG A 493 -8.43 -3.78 -12.99
N VAL A 494 -9.31 -3.05 -12.29
CA VAL A 494 -9.20 -2.88 -10.83
C VAL A 494 -9.39 -4.22 -10.12
N LYS A 495 -10.42 -4.99 -10.49
CA LYS A 495 -10.67 -6.33 -9.94
C LYS A 495 -9.46 -7.22 -10.09
N ARG A 496 -8.86 -7.30 -11.28
CA ARG A 496 -7.61 -8.05 -11.51
C ARG A 496 -6.49 -7.63 -10.56
N ALA A 497 -6.25 -6.32 -10.44
CA ALA A 497 -5.19 -5.79 -9.60
C ALA A 497 -5.44 -6.09 -8.10
N VAL A 498 -6.69 -5.99 -7.66
CA VAL A 498 -7.09 -6.33 -6.28
C VAL A 498 -6.92 -7.83 -6.04
N THR A 499 -7.45 -8.67 -6.91
CA THR A 499 -7.34 -10.13 -6.81
C THR A 499 -5.88 -10.57 -6.70
N GLU A 500 -5.02 -10.06 -7.58
CA GLU A 500 -3.59 -10.37 -7.55
C GLU A 500 -2.90 -9.82 -6.29
N ALA A 501 -3.18 -8.58 -5.90
CA ALA A 501 -2.59 -7.98 -4.71
C ALA A 501 -2.99 -8.72 -3.42
N VAL A 502 -4.25 -9.13 -3.30
CA VAL A 502 -4.74 -9.89 -2.14
C VAL A 502 -4.11 -11.27 -2.07
N CYS A 503 -4.03 -11.99 -3.20
CA CYS A 503 -3.34 -13.28 -3.26
C CYS A 503 -1.87 -13.15 -2.83
N GLU A 504 -1.15 -12.14 -3.33
CA GLU A 504 0.24 -11.90 -2.94
C GLU A 504 0.38 -11.47 -1.49
N TYR A 505 -0.57 -10.69 -0.97
CA TYR A 505 -0.56 -10.24 0.41
C TYR A 505 -0.72 -11.42 1.36
N ASN A 506 -1.63 -12.35 1.04
CA ASN A 506 -1.92 -13.51 1.87
C ASN A 506 -0.85 -14.61 1.74
N LYS A 507 -0.47 -15.02 0.52
CA LYS A 507 0.37 -16.22 0.30
C LYS A 507 1.73 -15.94 -0.35
N GLY A 508 2.06 -14.67 -0.59
CA GLY A 508 3.33 -14.28 -1.21
C GLY A 508 3.34 -14.43 -2.73
N THR A 509 4.36 -13.83 -3.36
CA THR A 509 4.49 -13.75 -4.83
C THR A 509 4.68 -15.12 -5.47
N VAL A 510 5.41 -16.05 -4.83
CA VAL A 510 5.63 -17.41 -5.39
C VAL A 510 4.31 -18.18 -5.55
N ARG A 511 3.50 -18.25 -4.49
CA ARG A 511 2.25 -19.01 -4.52
C ARG A 511 1.28 -18.40 -5.52
N THR A 512 1.13 -17.06 -5.52
CA THR A 512 0.23 -16.36 -6.45
C THR A 512 0.59 -16.61 -7.91
N ILE A 513 1.87 -16.50 -8.28
CA ILE A 513 2.26 -16.66 -9.69
C ILE A 513 2.13 -18.11 -10.17
N VAL A 514 2.41 -19.09 -9.31
CA VAL A 514 2.25 -20.53 -9.62
C VAL A 514 0.77 -20.86 -9.88
N GLU A 515 -0.13 -20.47 -8.98
CA GLU A 515 -1.56 -20.74 -9.14
C GLU A 515 -2.15 -20.02 -10.35
N THR A 516 -1.77 -18.75 -10.56
CA THR A 516 -2.25 -17.98 -11.71
C THR A 516 -1.77 -18.58 -13.03
N GLN A 517 -0.50 -18.99 -13.13
CA GLN A 517 0.04 -19.58 -14.35
C GLN A 517 -0.53 -20.96 -14.64
N LYS A 518 -0.73 -21.77 -13.59
CA LYS A 518 -1.48 -23.03 -13.70
C LYS A 518 -2.88 -22.80 -14.26
N ALA A 519 -3.62 -21.85 -13.70
CA ALA A 519 -4.98 -21.49 -14.16
C ALA A 519 -4.99 -20.90 -15.59
N LEU A 520 -3.92 -20.23 -16.02
CA LEU A 520 -3.74 -19.75 -17.40
C LEU A 520 -3.46 -20.87 -18.40
N GLY A 521 -3.06 -22.06 -17.93
CA GLY A 521 -2.55 -23.14 -18.78
C GLY A 521 -1.13 -22.88 -19.30
N VAL A 522 -0.31 -22.15 -18.54
CA VAL A 522 1.11 -21.90 -18.85
C VAL A 522 2.01 -22.48 -17.76
N ALA A 523 3.12 -23.10 -18.16
CA ALA A 523 4.03 -23.71 -17.19
C ALA A 523 4.78 -22.65 -16.38
N THR A 524 4.91 -22.85 -15.06
CA THR A 524 5.73 -21.98 -14.22
C THR A 524 7.20 -22.40 -14.28
N GLY A 525 7.98 -21.67 -15.08
CA GLY A 525 9.41 -21.90 -15.26
C GLY A 525 10.25 -21.69 -13.99
N GLY A 526 11.42 -22.35 -13.95
CA GLY A 526 12.36 -22.27 -12.83
C GLY A 526 12.79 -20.83 -12.53
N SER A 527 13.11 -20.04 -13.56
CA SER A 527 13.49 -18.63 -13.41
C SER A 527 12.38 -17.79 -12.77
N THR A 528 11.11 -18.07 -13.10
CA THR A 528 9.96 -17.41 -12.47
C THR A 528 9.89 -17.73 -10.98
N LYS A 529 10.00 -19.00 -10.59
CA LYS A 529 9.97 -19.44 -9.18
C LYS A 529 11.14 -18.84 -8.39
N GLN A 530 12.35 -18.85 -8.95
CA GLN A 530 13.54 -18.31 -8.28
C GLN A 530 13.44 -16.80 -8.06
N LEU A 531 12.99 -16.04 -9.08
CA LEU A 531 12.81 -14.60 -8.94
C LEU A 531 11.69 -14.27 -7.94
N ALA A 532 10.55 -14.95 -8.02
CA ALA A 532 9.45 -14.77 -7.08
C ALA A 532 9.90 -15.05 -5.63
N THR A 533 10.67 -16.12 -5.41
CA THR A 533 11.24 -16.47 -4.09
C THR A 533 12.16 -15.36 -3.60
N THR A 534 13.00 -14.83 -4.48
CA THR A 534 13.90 -13.72 -4.17
C THR A 534 13.12 -12.45 -3.77
N LEU A 535 12.02 -12.14 -4.46
CA LEU A 535 11.15 -11.00 -4.13
C LEU A 535 10.49 -11.17 -2.75
N ASP A 536 9.97 -12.35 -2.44
CA ASP A 536 9.38 -12.64 -1.13
C ASP A 536 10.43 -12.56 -0.01
N CYS A 537 11.61 -13.15 -0.21
CA CYS A 537 12.73 -13.04 0.74
C CYS A 537 13.16 -11.58 0.96
N ARG A 538 13.21 -10.76 -0.10
CA ARG A 538 13.51 -9.32 0.02
C ARG A 538 12.45 -8.62 0.87
N LYS A 539 11.16 -8.85 0.58
CA LYS A 539 10.04 -8.28 1.37
C LYS A 539 10.17 -8.64 2.86
N GLN A 540 10.44 -9.91 3.19
CA GLN A 540 10.64 -10.35 4.57
C GLN A 540 11.85 -9.69 5.24
N LYS A 541 13.01 -9.62 4.56
CA LYS A 541 14.21 -8.93 5.06
C LYS A 541 13.93 -7.44 5.33
N PHE A 542 13.21 -6.76 4.44
CA PHE A 542 12.81 -5.36 4.64
C PHE A 542 11.88 -5.19 5.85
N ARG A 543 10.92 -6.10 6.06
CA ARG A 543 10.03 -6.10 7.24
C ARG A 543 10.85 -6.26 8.54
N LYS A 544 11.72 -7.26 8.62
CA LYS A 544 12.63 -7.48 9.78
C LYS A 544 13.51 -6.26 10.05
N ARG A 545 14.12 -5.67 9.01
CA ARG A 545 14.94 -4.45 9.13
C ARG A 545 14.15 -3.27 9.69
N ARG A 546 12.89 -3.06 9.24
CA ARG A 546 12.02 -1.98 9.73
C ARG A 546 11.54 -2.19 11.17
N GLN A 547 11.49 -3.43 11.66
CA GLN A 547 11.11 -3.73 13.03
C GLN A 547 12.26 -3.48 14.03
N ASN A 548 13.51 -3.62 13.58
CA ASN A 548 14.70 -3.40 14.41
C ASN A 548 14.75 -1.98 15.01
N ALA A 549 14.95 -1.90 16.33
CA ALA A 549 15.00 -0.66 17.10
C ALA A 549 16.12 0.29 16.64
N SER A 550 17.31 -0.22 16.32
CA SER A 550 18.44 0.60 15.86
C SER A 550 18.12 1.27 14.52
N ASN A 551 17.55 0.51 13.58
CA ASN A 551 17.10 1.04 12.29
C ASN A 551 15.95 2.04 12.44
N LYS A 552 14.98 1.79 13.33
CA LYS A 552 13.92 2.76 13.65
C LYS A 552 14.49 4.07 14.18
N LEU A 553 15.49 3.99 15.07
CA LEU A 553 16.17 5.17 15.62
C LEU A 553 16.95 5.90 14.53
N ALA A 554 17.75 5.20 13.73
CA ALA A 554 18.50 5.75 12.62
C ALA A 554 17.59 6.48 11.62
N LEU A 555 16.50 5.84 11.18
CA LEU A 555 15.51 6.45 10.29
C LEU A 555 14.85 7.70 10.91
N LYS A 556 14.59 7.68 12.23
CA LYS A 556 14.04 8.84 12.94
C LYS A 556 15.04 9.99 13.02
N LEU A 557 16.32 9.70 13.24
CA LEU A 557 17.40 10.70 13.25
C LEU A 557 17.59 11.30 11.86
N ILE A 558 17.62 10.48 10.81
CA ILE A 558 17.70 10.92 9.40
C ILE A 558 16.52 11.84 9.08
N LYS A 559 15.27 11.44 9.39
CA LYS A 559 14.09 12.29 9.15
C LYS A 559 14.16 13.61 9.91
N LYS A 560 14.63 13.61 11.16
CA LYS A 560 14.85 14.85 11.93
C LYS A 560 15.93 15.72 11.31
N ALA A 561 17.02 15.15 10.83
CA ALA A 561 18.11 15.87 10.17
C ALA A 561 17.62 16.52 8.87
N ILE A 562 16.90 15.77 8.02
CA ILE A 562 16.27 16.29 6.80
C ILE A 562 15.31 17.42 7.14
N HIS A 563 14.41 17.22 8.11
CA HIS A 563 13.46 18.27 8.50
C HIS A 563 14.14 19.52 9.07
N ARG A 564 15.21 19.36 9.87
CA ARG A 564 16.01 20.49 10.37
C ARG A 564 16.68 21.23 9.22
N LYS A 565 17.29 20.50 8.28
CA LYS A 565 17.93 21.08 7.08
C LYS A 565 16.92 21.89 6.26
N GLU A 566 15.74 21.32 6.04
CA GLU A 566 14.63 21.96 5.34
C GLU A 566 14.13 23.21 6.07
N LEU A 567 13.97 23.15 7.39
CA LEU A 567 13.51 24.27 8.19
C LEU A 567 14.54 25.42 8.23
N LEU A 568 15.82 25.09 8.24
CA LEU A 568 16.91 26.06 8.10
C LEU A 568 16.99 26.65 6.69
N ALA A 569 16.71 25.87 5.66
CA ALA A 569 16.59 26.37 4.28
C ALA A 569 15.44 27.37 4.17
N ARG A 570 14.22 27.00 4.59
CA ARG A 570 13.05 27.90 4.61
C ARG A 570 13.26 29.18 5.41
N ARG A 571 13.99 29.10 6.54
CA ARG A 571 14.35 30.31 7.31
C ARG A 571 15.29 31.23 6.55
N ARG A 572 16.23 30.69 5.77
CA ARG A 572 17.16 31.46 4.93
C ARG A 572 16.47 32.05 3.70
N GLU A 573 15.55 31.30 3.11
CA GLU A 573 14.78 31.70 1.92
C GLU A 573 13.72 32.77 2.23
N GLY A 574 13.30 32.89 3.49
CA GLY A 574 12.20 33.79 3.88
C GLY A 574 10.84 33.25 3.42
N MET A 575 9.86 34.14 3.27
CA MET A 575 8.53 33.77 2.79
C MET A 575 8.57 33.62 1.25
N THR A 576 8.49 32.38 0.75
CA THR A 576 8.51 32.11 -0.70
C THR A 576 7.13 32.02 -1.33
N TYR A 577 6.09 31.67 -0.55
CA TYR A 577 4.69 31.70 -0.97
C TYR A 577 3.80 32.16 0.20
N GLY A 578 2.99 33.20 -0.01
CA GLY A 578 1.94 33.63 0.92
C GLY A 578 0.64 32.87 0.69
N ALA A 579 -0.10 32.54 1.76
CA ALA A 579 -1.47 32.07 1.62
C ALA A 579 -2.30 33.18 0.94
N SER A 580 -2.96 32.85 -0.17
CA SER A 580 -3.71 33.78 -1.03
C SER A 580 -2.88 34.76 -1.88
N GLN A 581 -1.58 34.50 -2.05
CA GLN A 581 -0.78 35.18 -3.08
C GLN A 581 -0.74 34.33 -4.36
N PHE A 582 -1.87 34.28 -5.04
CA PHE A 582 -2.03 33.89 -6.44
C PHE A 582 -3.24 34.61 -7.02
#